data_AF-A0A9D3SWD8-F1
#
_entry.id   AF-A0A9D3SWD8-F1
#
_cell.length_a   1.000
_cell.length_b   1.000
_cell.length_c   1.000
_cell.angle_alpha   90.00
_cell.angle_beta   90.00
_cell.angle_gamma   90.00
#
_symmetry.space_group_name_H-M   'P 1'
#
loop_
_entity.id
_entity.type
_entity.pdbx_description
1 polymer ?
#
loop_
_entity_poly.entity_id
_entity_poly.type
_entity_poly.pdbx_seq_one_letter_code
_entity_poly.pdbx_strand_id
1 'polypeptide(L)'
;MVFSSYSPVPSEGLVLSVIQTLLSARIINLTDSVKVLNFTYENISDNNYAIIFIFNISNISISENPNLRNTTYNQVASIVNNALNVLLNKPGAEPFKPHNFSFKSSKNQVNGDMMYSFKDGDTKTPAAFLNEITPILGNVLIYIRLVFKNLTRVPSEAAVLNAANSLLDAKIRRARDLVTQKLSDPVSIQDVKYQQIDNKSYNIRFGFQISNVTISKDIQLRNETYNLIQKAIKSLLNTILNVKGAPEFVFPFANLTLNGTEIVANSEYIFEEGDTEWTPSGFLFAILNISGLSTITTPSAQTDPPIHIVLRPTVQAQNTTTGGNAWILGIIIPCSIVIILIPCWILLCCLLCGCCAGLRKRYNRRRSYNIQYATRNELF
;
A
#
# COMPACT_ATOMS: atom_id res chain seq x y z
N MET A 1 -12.41 -22.17 -0.43
CA MET A 1 -11.38 -22.63 -1.39
C MET A 1 -10.04 -22.45 -0.75
N VAL A 2 -9.23 -23.49 -0.62
CA VAL A 2 -7.92 -23.47 0.04
C VAL A 2 -6.83 -23.58 -1.03
N PHE A 3 -5.85 -22.68 -0.97
CA PHE A 3 -4.68 -22.66 -1.84
C PHE A 3 -3.46 -22.96 -1.00
N SER A 4 -2.72 -23.99 -1.37
CA SER A 4 -1.56 -24.47 -0.63
C SER A 4 -0.29 -24.44 -1.47
N SER A 5 0.84 -24.22 -0.79
CA SER A 5 2.17 -24.16 -1.41
C SER A 5 2.37 -22.96 -2.35
N TYR A 6 1.58 -21.90 -2.21
CA TYR A 6 1.79 -20.64 -2.93
C TYR A 6 2.67 -19.74 -2.07
N SER A 7 3.91 -19.49 -2.49
CA SER A 7 4.87 -18.64 -1.79
C SER A 7 5.46 -17.60 -2.75
N PRO A 8 5.45 -16.29 -2.40
CA PRO A 8 4.81 -15.73 -1.21
C PRO A 8 3.27 -15.79 -1.29
N VAL A 9 2.60 -15.93 -0.14
CA VAL A 9 1.14 -15.80 -0.05
C VAL A 9 0.73 -14.38 -0.47
N PRO A 10 -0.26 -14.22 -1.38
CA PRO A 10 -0.72 -12.91 -1.82
C PRO A 10 -1.36 -12.13 -0.67
N SER A 11 -1.29 -10.80 -0.71
CA SER A 11 -1.96 -9.96 0.27
C SER A 11 -3.49 -10.02 0.12
N GLU A 12 -4.21 -9.80 1.21
CA GLU A 12 -5.68 -9.74 1.21
C GLU A 12 -6.21 -8.74 0.18
N GLY A 13 -5.62 -7.53 0.15
CA GLY A 13 -6.00 -6.49 -0.82
C GLY A 13 -5.85 -6.94 -2.28
N LEU A 14 -4.81 -7.71 -2.60
CA LEU A 14 -4.62 -8.30 -3.93
C LEU A 14 -5.67 -9.35 -4.25
N VAL A 15 -5.94 -10.26 -3.33
CA VAL A 15 -6.92 -11.32 -3.56
C VAL A 15 -8.32 -10.73 -3.75
N LEU A 16 -8.73 -9.81 -2.87
CA LEU A 16 -10.07 -9.22 -2.91
C LEU A 16 -10.29 -8.32 -4.14
N SER A 17 -9.30 -7.51 -4.53
CA SER A 17 -9.37 -6.66 -5.72
C SER A 17 -9.48 -7.47 -7.02
N VAL A 18 -8.72 -8.56 -7.14
CA VAL A 18 -8.79 -9.47 -8.28
C VAL A 18 -10.16 -10.16 -8.34
N ILE A 19 -10.67 -10.67 -7.22
CA ILE A 19 -12.01 -11.28 -7.18
C ILE A 19 -13.07 -10.27 -7.60
N GLN A 20 -13.02 -9.04 -7.06
CA GLN A 20 -13.96 -7.98 -7.41
C GLN A 20 -13.93 -7.65 -8.91
N THR A 21 -12.74 -7.60 -9.50
CA THR A 21 -12.54 -7.35 -10.94
C THR A 21 -13.14 -8.48 -11.77
N LEU A 22 -12.83 -9.74 -11.44
CA LEU A 22 -13.37 -10.92 -12.13
C LEU A 22 -14.89 -11.02 -12.00
N LEU A 23 -15.43 -10.76 -10.81
CA LEU A 23 -16.87 -10.70 -10.57
C LEU A 23 -17.51 -9.63 -11.46
N SER A 24 -17.01 -8.40 -11.43
CA SER A 24 -17.57 -7.30 -12.22
C SER A 24 -17.56 -7.58 -13.72
N ALA A 25 -16.51 -8.25 -14.21
CA ALA A 25 -16.39 -8.61 -15.63
C ALA A 25 -17.27 -9.80 -16.05
N ARG A 26 -17.65 -10.70 -15.14
CA ARG A 26 -18.21 -12.02 -15.49
C ARG A 26 -19.54 -12.35 -14.82
N ILE A 27 -20.04 -11.51 -13.94
CA ILE A 27 -21.32 -11.73 -13.23
C ILE A 27 -22.50 -11.88 -14.19
N ILE A 28 -22.46 -11.19 -15.34
CA ILE A 28 -23.48 -11.29 -16.40
C ILE A 28 -23.56 -12.67 -17.06
N ASN A 29 -22.52 -13.50 -16.89
CA ASN A 29 -22.48 -14.87 -17.42
C ASN A 29 -23.00 -15.91 -16.41
N LEU A 30 -23.38 -15.48 -15.21
CA LEU A 30 -24.07 -16.33 -14.25
C LEU A 30 -25.55 -16.43 -14.62
N THR A 31 -26.17 -17.56 -14.29
CA THR A 31 -27.62 -17.71 -14.38
C THR A 31 -28.31 -16.81 -13.35
N ASP A 32 -29.46 -16.23 -13.70
CA ASP A 32 -30.26 -15.34 -12.82
C ASP A 32 -30.59 -15.93 -11.44
N SER A 33 -30.60 -17.26 -11.34
CA SER A 33 -30.85 -17.97 -10.09
C SER A 33 -29.71 -17.89 -9.09
N VAL A 34 -28.49 -17.47 -9.48
CA VAL A 34 -27.28 -17.46 -8.66
C VAL A 34 -26.86 -16.04 -8.33
N LYS A 35 -26.70 -15.74 -7.05
CA LYS A 35 -26.18 -14.45 -6.55
C LYS A 35 -24.95 -14.70 -5.68
N VAL A 36 -23.87 -13.96 -5.96
CA VAL A 36 -22.72 -13.87 -5.04
C VAL A 36 -23.07 -12.84 -3.98
N LEU A 37 -23.18 -13.27 -2.72
CA LEU A 37 -23.55 -12.38 -1.60
C LEU A 37 -22.32 -11.71 -0.98
N ASN A 38 -21.25 -12.47 -0.80
CA ASN A 38 -20.03 -12.00 -0.17
C ASN A 38 -18.85 -12.89 -0.57
N PHE A 39 -17.64 -12.36 -0.43
CA PHE A 39 -16.42 -13.14 -0.49
C PHE A 39 -15.38 -12.56 0.49
N THR A 40 -14.62 -13.44 1.14
CA THR A 40 -13.60 -13.04 2.12
C THR A 40 -12.30 -13.80 1.91
N TYR A 41 -11.23 -13.24 2.45
CA TYR A 41 -9.90 -13.82 2.46
C TYR A 41 -9.54 -14.27 3.89
N GLU A 42 -8.83 -15.38 4.00
CA GLU A 42 -8.30 -15.89 5.25
C GLU A 42 -6.84 -16.30 5.06
N ASN A 43 -5.93 -15.68 5.82
CA ASN A 43 -4.55 -16.12 5.88
C ASN A 43 -4.45 -17.31 6.84
N ILE A 44 -4.09 -18.48 6.32
CA ILE A 44 -3.99 -19.71 7.11
C ILE A 44 -2.56 -19.89 7.65
N SER A 45 -1.56 -19.72 6.79
CA SER A 45 -0.14 -19.79 7.14
C SER A 45 0.72 -19.14 6.07
N ASP A 46 2.04 -19.09 6.28
CA ASP A 46 3.01 -18.47 5.35
C ASP A 46 2.97 -18.99 3.90
N ASN A 47 2.38 -20.17 3.67
CA ASN A 47 2.28 -20.82 2.36
C ASN A 47 0.83 -21.21 1.98
N ASN A 48 -0.15 -20.85 2.81
CA ASN A 48 -1.54 -21.27 2.63
C ASN A 48 -2.51 -20.11 2.88
N TYR A 49 -3.50 -19.98 2.01
CA TYR A 49 -4.60 -19.04 2.21
C TYR A 49 -5.92 -19.64 1.75
N ALA A 50 -7.03 -19.08 2.21
CA ALA A 50 -8.36 -19.44 1.77
C ALA A 50 -9.15 -18.25 1.25
N ILE A 51 -10.05 -18.57 0.33
CA ILE A 51 -11.08 -17.67 -0.17
C ILE A 51 -12.43 -18.31 0.11
N ILE A 52 -13.31 -17.58 0.76
CA ILE A 52 -14.64 -18.05 1.12
C ILE A 52 -15.63 -17.26 0.25
N PHE A 53 -16.43 -17.96 -0.54
CA PHE A 53 -17.54 -17.37 -1.30
C PHE A 53 -18.86 -17.75 -0.65
N ILE A 54 -19.76 -16.78 -0.51
CA ILE A 54 -21.12 -16.99 -0.05
C ILE A 54 -22.05 -16.79 -1.24
N PHE A 55 -22.75 -17.86 -1.63
CA PHE A 55 -23.73 -17.84 -2.71
C PHE A 55 -25.16 -17.92 -2.15
N ASN A 56 -26.08 -17.26 -2.83
CA ASN A 56 -27.51 -17.52 -2.71
C ASN A 56 -28.02 -18.08 -4.03
N ILE A 57 -28.74 -19.21 -3.96
CA ILE A 57 -29.28 -19.88 -5.13
C ILE A 57 -30.78 -20.00 -4.95
N SER A 58 -31.52 -19.50 -5.93
CA SER A 58 -32.98 -19.54 -5.97
C SER A 58 -33.48 -20.65 -6.89
N ASN A 59 -34.78 -20.97 -6.78
CA ASN A 59 -35.47 -21.93 -7.65
C ASN A 59 -34.91 -23.36 -7.61
N ILE A 60 -34.47 -23.81 -6.43
CA ILE A 60 -34.05 -25.20 -6.19
C ILE A 60 -35.25 -26.05 -5.79
N SER A 61 -35.45 -27.17 -6.49
CA SER A 61 -36.46 -28.17 -6.12
C SER A 61 -35.94 -29.09 -5.01
N ILE A 62 -36.67 -29.15 -3.89
CA ILE A 62 -36.34 -30.01 -2.75
C ILE A 62 -37.41 -31.09 -2.65
N SER A 63 -37.01 -32.36 -2.77
CA SER A 63 -37.92 -33.49 -2.57
C SER A 63 -38.42 -33.56 -1.13
N GLU A 64 -39.74 -33.75 -0.96
CA GLU A 64 -40.34 -34.05 0.34
C GLU A 64 -39.79 -35.36 0.93
N ASN A 65 -39.55 -36.36 0.08
CA ASN A 65 -38.92 -37.62 0.49
C ASN A 65 -37.44 -37.39 0.81
N PRO A 66 -36.99 -37.59 2.07
CA PRO A 66 -35.60 -37.37 2.48
C PRO A 66 -34.58 -38.20 1.71
N ASN A 67 -34.95 -39.41 1.29
CA ASN A 67 -34.07 -40.34 0.59
C ASN A 67 -33.71 -39.88 -0.84
N LEU A 68 -34.50 -38.96 -1.40
CA LEU A 68 -34.29 -38.43 -2.76
C LEU A 68 -33.59 -37.07 -2.78
N ARG A 69 -33.25 -36.52 -1.60
CA ARG A 69 -32.62 -35.18 -1.49
C ARG A 69 -31.19 -35.13 -2.01
N ASN A 70 -30.53 -36.28 -2.15
CA ASN A 70 -29.18 -36.35 -2.71
C ASN A 70 -29.12 -35.79 -4.14
N THR A 71 -30.18 -35.96 -4.93
CA THR A 71 -30.29 -35.36 -6.27
C THR A 71 -30.27 -33.83 -6.21
N THR A 72 -31.01 -33.24 -5.27
CA THR A 72 -31.00 -31.79 -5.03
C THR A 72 -29.59 -31.31 -4.61
N TYR A 73 -28.91 -32.05 -3.74
CA TYR A 73 -27.55 -31.71 -3.29
C TYR A 73 -26.54 -31.73 -4.45
N ASN A 74 -26.60 -32.75 -5.31
CA ASN A 74 -25.77 -32.83 -6.51
C ASN A 74 -26.06 -31.68 -7.50
N GLN A 75 -27.33 -31.29 -7.65
CA GLN A 75 -27.72 -30.15 -8.47
C GLN A 75 -27.15 -28.84 -7.91
N VAL A 76 -27.29 -28.59 -6.61
CA VAL A 76 -26.73 -27.40 -5.94
C VAL A 76 -25.20 -27.36 -6.09
N ALA A 77 -24.52 -28.48 -5.85
CA ALA A 77 -23.09 -28.61 -6.06
C ALA A 77 -22.70 -28.24 -7.51
N SER A 78 -23.42 -28.76 -8.50
CA SER A 78 -23.15 -28.46 -9.91
C SER A 78 -23.33 -26.99 -10.24
N ILE A 79 -24.39 -26.34 -9.72
CA ILE A 79 -24.65 -24.91 -9.93
C ILE A 79 -23.52 -24.06 -9.34
N VAL A 80 -23.13 -24.30 -8.08
CA VAL A 80 -22.03 -23.58 -7.43
C VAL A 80 -20.72 -23.80 -8.18
N ASN A 81 -20.42 -25.03 -8.57
CA ASN A 81 -19.19 -25.34 -9.28
C ASN A 81 -19.12 -24.67 -10.65
N ASN A 82 -20.24 -24.62 -11.38
CA ASN A 82 -20.33 -23.92 -12.66
C ASN A 82 -20.14 -22.42 -12.46
N ALA A 83 -20.77 -21.82 -11.46
CA ALA A 83 -20.60 -20.40 -11.14
C ALA A 83 -19.14 -20.07 -10.81
N LEU A 84 -18.48 -20.84 -9.95
CA LEU A 84 -17.06 -20.64 -9.63
C LEU A 84 -16.15 -20.81 -10.85
N ASN A 85 -16.42 -21.77 -11.75
CA ASN A 85 -15.65 -21.93 -12.97
C ASN A 85 -15.85 -20.75 -13.95
N VAL A 86 -17.06 -20.23 -14.09
CA VAL A 86 -17.34 -19.03 -14.89
C VAL A 86 -16.57 -17.82 -14.33
N LEU A 87 -16.61 -17.63 -13.02
CA LEU A 87 -15.98 -16.48 -12.36
C LEU A 87 -14.45 -16.56 -12.36
N LEU A 88 -13.88 -17.72 -12.02
CA LEU A 88 -12.47 -17.82 -11.63
C LEU A 88 -11.59 -18.62 -12.61
N ASN A 89 -12.18 -19.41 -13.52
CA ASN A 89 -11.42 -20.19 -14.50
C ASN A 89 -11.27 -19.44 -15.83
N LYS A 90 -10.41 -19.92 -16.73
CA LYS A 90 -10.37 -19.40 -18.11
C LYS A 90 -11.55 -19.94 -18.94
N PRO A 91 -12.18 -19.13 -19.82
CA PRO A 91 -13.19 -19.63 -20.74
C PRO A 91 -12.65 -20.80 -21.58
N GLY A 92 -13.42 -21.88 -21.67
CA GLY A 92 -13.04 -23.10 -22.42
C GLY A 92 -12.02 -24.01 -21.73
N ALA A 93 -11.49 -23.65 -20.55
CA ALA A 93 -10.62 -24.53 -19.78
C ALA A 93 -11.40 -25.69 -19.14
N GLU A 94 -10.70 -26.78 -18.85
CA GLU A 94 -11.31 -27.88 -18.09
C GLU A 94 -11.81 -27.40 -16.71
N PRO A 95 -13.05 -27.74 -16.31
CA PRO A 95 -13.58 -27.31 -15.04
C PRO A 95 -12.83 -27.90 -13.86
N PHE A 96 -12.45 -27.07 -12.89
CA PHE A 96 -12.08 -27.57 -11.57
C PHE A 96 -13.33 -28.06 -10.82
N LYS A 97 -13.12 -28.93 -9.84
CA LYS A 97 -14.18 -29.62 -9.10
C LYS A 97 -13.96 -29.49 -7.59
N PRO A 98 -15.03 -29.56 -6.78
CA PRO A 98 -14.89 -29.65 -5.33
C PRO A 98 -14.13 -30.91 -4.93
N HIS A 99 -13.41 -30.83 -3.83
CA HIS A 99 -12.89 -32.02 -3.15
C HIS A 99 -14.03 -32.77 -2.44
N ASN A 100 -14.88 -32.04 -1.74
CA ASN A 100 -16.10 -32.56 -1.13
C ASN A 100 -17.15 -31.45 -0.96
N PHE A 101 -18.37 -31.86 -0.65
CA PHE A 101 -19.44 -30.97 -0.24
C PHE A 101 -20.32 -31.64 0.82
N SER A 102 -20.91 -30.84 1.68
CA SER A 102 -21.82 -31.30 2.73
C SER A 102 -23.03 -30.38 2.76
N PHE A 103 -24.19 -30.91 2.40
CA PHE A 103 -25.45 -30.17 2.39
C PHE A 103 -26.47 -30.78 3.34
N LYS A 104 -27.25 -29.91 3.96
CA LYS A 104 -28.42 -30.25 4.75
C LYS A 104 -29.59 -29.41 4.26
N SER A 105 -30.74 -30.04 4.14
CA SER A 105 -31.97 -29.37 3.74
C SER A 105 -32.95 -29.28 4.90
N SER A 106 -33.51 -28.08 5.08
CA SER A 106 -34.74 -27.86 5.83
C SER A 106 -35.94 -28.04 4.89
N LYS A 107 -37.15 -27.68 5.33
CA LYS A 107 -38.36 -27.75 4.48
C LYS A 107 -38.26 -26.89 3.21
N ASN A 108 -37.57 -25.75 3.27
CA ASN A 108 -37.58 -24.74 2.21
C ASN A 108 -36.19 -24.22 1.81
N GLN A 109 -35.12 -24.77 2.38
CA GLN A 109 -33.76 -24.30 2.11
C GLN A 109 -32.76 -25.46 2.09
N VAL A 110 -31.72 -25.33 1.26
CA VAL A 110 -30.52 -26.16 1.31
C VAL A 110 -29.38 -25.28 1.80
N ASN A 111 -28.73 -25.68 2.89
CA ASN A 111 -27.55 -25.01 3.45
C ASN A 111 -26.39 -25.98 3.48
N GLY A 112 -25.18 -25.48 3.30
CA GLY A 112 -23.99 -26.30 3.41
C GLY A 112 -22.79 -25.69 2.73
N ASP A 113 -21.72 -26.48 2.72
CA ASP A 113 -20.38 -26.03 2.38
C ASP A 113 -19.79 -26.89 1.28
N MET A 114 -18.94 -26.27 0.47
CA MET A 114 -18.26 -26.91 -0.64
C MET A 114 -16.77 -26.57 -0.56
N MET A 115 -15.94 -27.59 -0.36
CA MET A 115 -14.52 -27.41 -0.17
C MET A 115 -13.76 -27.67 -1.46
N TYR A 116 -12.83 -26.78 -1.76
CA TYR A 116 -11.89 -26.87 -2.87
C TYR A 116 -10.50 -26.76 -2.31
N SER A 117 -9.57 -27.53 -2.87
CA SER A 117 -8.16 -27.52 -2.48
C SER A 117 -7.32 -27.47 -3.73
N PHE A 118 -6.40 -26.51 -3.80
CA PHE A 118 -5.47 -26.33 -4.92
C PHE A 118 -4.05 -26.30 -4.40
N LYS A 119 -3.15 -27.01 -5.06
CA LYS A 119 -1.71 -27.01 -4.79
C LYS A 119 -0.94 -26.51 -6.00
N ASP A 120 0.28 -26.09 -5.77
CA ASP A 120 1.19 -25.78 -6.88
C ASP A 120 1.41 -27.02 -7.76
N GLY A 121 1.39 -26.83 -9.08
CA GLY A 121 1.44 -27.91 -10.07
C GLY A 121 0.09 -28.58 -10.43
N ASP A 122 -1.02 -28.24 -9.78
CA ASP A 122 -2.33 -28.76 -10.17
C ASP A 122 -2.72 -28.28 -11.59
N THR A 123 -3.25 -29.20 -12.41
CA THR A 123 -3.64 -28.90 -13.80
C THR A 123 -5.04 -28.32 -13.93
N LYS A 124 -5.90 -28.51 -12.93
CA LYS A 124 -7.30 -28.05 -12.91
C LYS A 124 -7.51 -27.04 -11.79
N THR A 125 -7.24 -25.78 -12.11
CA THR A 125 -7.21 -24.69 -11.14
C THR A 125 -8.08 -23.52 -11.60
N PRO A 126 -8.42 -22.56 -10.72
CA PRO A 126 -9.04 -21.30 -11.12
C PRO A 126 -8.03 -20.43 -11.87
N ALA A 127 -7.73 -20.80 -13.12
CA ALA A 127 -6.58 -20.30 -13.87
C ALA A 127 -6.67 -18.80 -14.19
N ALA A 128 -7.87 -18.22 -14.31
CA ALA A 128 -7.99 -16.78 -14.50
C ALA A 128 -7.64 -16.03 -13.22
N PHE A 129 -8.18 -16.47 -12.07
CA PHE A 129 -7.84 -15.91 -10.77
C PHE A 129 -6.35 -16.02 -10.46
N LEU A 130 -5.77 -17.21 -10.58
CA LEU A 130 -4.34 -17.43 -10.33
C LEU A 130 -3.46 -16.56 -11.23
N ASN A 131 -3.82 -16.39 -12.50
CA ASN A 131 -3.07 -15.54 -13.41
C ASN A 131 -3.02 -14.09 -12.94
N GLU A 132 -4.11 -13.55 -12.38
CA GLU A 132 -4.15 -12.14 -11.95
C GLU A 132 -3.40 -11.91 -10.63
N ILE A 133 -3.45 -12.84 -9.68
CA ILE A 133 -2.71 -12.72 -8.42
C ILE A 133 -1.23 -13.08 -8.54
N THR A 134 -0.82 -13.75 -9.62
CA THR A 134 0.60 -14.07 -9.83
C THR A 134 1.35 -12.80 -10.21
N PRO A 135 2.31 -12.36 -9.39
CA PRO A 135 3.07 -11.17 -9.69
C PRO A 135 3.96 -11.39 -10.90
N ILE A 136 4.33 -10.29 -11.55
CA ILE A 136 5.30 -10.28 -12.63
C ILE A 136 6.69 -10.14 -12.01
N LEU A 137 7.64 -10.96 -12.46
CA LEU A 137 9.06 -10.72 -12.20
C LEU A 137 9.59 -9.72 -13.21
N GLY A 138 10.18 -8.66 -12.69
CA GLY A 138 10.70 -7.55 -13.48
C GLY A 138 12.05 -7.06 -13.01
N ASN A 139 12.55 -6.05 -13.70
CA ASN A 139 13.76 -5.33 -13.33
C ASN A 139 13.42 -3.89 -12.97
N VAL A 140 14.23 -3.27 -12.13
CA VAL A 140 14.15 -1.84 -11.81
C VAL A 140 15.42 -1.19 -12.33
N LEU A 141 15.29 -0.24 -13.25
CA LEU A 141 16.36 0.62 -13.72
C LEU A 141 16.32 1.94 -12.96
N ILE A 142 17.39 2.25 -12.24
CA ILE A 142 17.51 3.49 -11.45
C ILE A 142 18.48 4.42 -12.16
N TYR A 143 18.01 5.59 -12.56
CA TYR A 143 18.82 6.66 -13.12
C TYR A 143 18.91 7.82 -12.13
N ILE A 144 20.13 8.10 -11.68
CA ILE A 144 20.42 9.25 -10.82
C ILE A 144 21.15 10.28 -11.64
N ARG A 145 20.61 11.50 -11.68
CA ARG A 145 21.21 12.67 -12.34
C ARG A 145 21.54 13.74 -11.31
N LEU A 146 22.82 14.05 -11.15
CA LEU A 146 23.29 15.17 -10.33
C LEU A 146 23.64 16.33 -11.27
N VAL A 147 23.01 17.48 -11.07
CA VAL A 147 23.18 18.67 -11.91
C VAL A 147 23.84 19.75 -11.08
N PHE A 148 24.96 20.29 -11.56
CA PHE A 148 25.69 21.37 -10.89
C PHE A 148 25.50 22.65 -11.70
N LYS A 149 25.01 23.71 -11.05
CA LYS A 149 24.68 25.00 -11.69
C LYS A 149 25.44 26.16 -11.05
N ASN A 150 25.36 27.32 -11.69
CA ASN A 150 25.96 28.58 -11.25
C ASN A 150 27.48 28.50 -11.08
N LEU A 151 28.13 27.67 -11.91
CA LEU A 151 29.56 27.47 -11.83
C LEU A 151 30.31 28.69 -12.35
N THR A 152 31.38 29.07 -11.65
CA THR A 152 32.34 30.07 -12.13
C THR A 152 33.15 29.53 -13.30
N ARG A 153 33.43 28.22 -13.28
CA ARG A 153 34.06 27.48 -14.37
C ARG A 153 33.52 26.05 -14.42
N VAL A 154 33.14 25.59 -15.60
CA VAL A 154 32.77 24.19 -15.81
C VAL A 154 34.04 23.32 -15.79
N PRO A 155 34.10 22.28 -14.95
CA PRO A 155 35.26 21.39 -14.91
C PRO A 155 35.35 20.50 -16.15
N SER A 156 36.56 20.03 -16.46
CA SER A 156 36.75 19.09 -17.57
C SER A 156 36.16 17.72 -17.25
N GLU A 157 35.67 17.05 -18.29
CA GLU A 157 35.16 15.68 -18.20
C GLU A 157 36.18 14.74 -17.51
N ALA A 158 37.44 14.79 -17.93
CA ALA A 158 38.50 13.96 -17.37
C ALA A 158 38.68 14.18 -15.85
N ALA A 159 38.61 15.43 -15.37
CA ALA A 159 38.75 15.71 -13.94
C ALA A 159 37.59 15.12 -13.13
N VAL A 160 36.36 15.28 -13.63
CA VAL A 160 35.15 14.75 -12.99
C VAL A 160 35.15 13.23 -12.98
N LEU A 161 35.45 12.60 -14.11
CA LEU A 161 35.48 11.14 -14.22
C LEU A 161 36.61 10.53 -13.40
N ASN A 162 37.78 11.17 -13.31
CA ASN A 162 38.87 10.71 -12.44
C ASN A 162 38.49 10.77 -10.96
N ALA A 163 37.87 11.87 -10.51
CA ALA A 163 37.37 11.99 -9.14
C ALA A 163 36.30 10.93 -8.84
N ALA A 164 35.35 10.73 -9.76
CA ALA A 164 34.33 9.71 -9.64
C ALA A 164 34.91 8.29 -9.53
N ASN A 165 35.84 7.93 -10.43
CA ASN A 165 36.47 6.62 -10.42
C ASN A 165 37.33 6.38 -9.17
N SER A 166 38.01 7.41 -8.66
CA SER A 166 38.87 7.28 -7.49
C SER A 166 38.11 7.23 -6.16
N LEU A 167 36.96 7.90 -6.06
CA LEU A 167 36.32 8.19 -4.76
C LEU A 167 34.96 7.50 -4.59
N LEU A 168 34.36 6.96 -5.65
CA LEU A 168 33.20 6.09 -5.52
C LEU A 168 33.62 4.74 -4.94
N ASP A 169 32.86 4.28 -3.94
CA ASP A 169 33.08 2.98 -3.32
C ASP A 169 33.13 1.88 -4.39
N ALA A 170 34.14 1.00 -4.30
CA ALA A 170 34.32 -0.09 -5.25
C ALA A 170 33.08 -1.01 -5.35
N LYS A 171 32.26 -1.12 -4.29
CA LYS A 171 30.98 -1.85 -4.30
C LYS A 171 29.92 -1.19 -5.19
N ILE A 172 29.98 0.13 -5.34
CA ILE A 172 29.11 0.92 -6.22
C ILE A 172 29.61 0.83 -7.66
N ARG A 173 30.93 0.71 -7.87
CA ARG A 173 31.56 0.56 -9.19
C ARG A 173 31.46 -0.85 -9.81
N ARG A 174 31.11 -1.88 -9.03
CA ARG A 174 31.05 -3.26 -9.55
C ARG A 174 29.76 -3.47 -10.34
N ALA A 175 29.89 -3.74 -11.64
CA ALA A 175 28.97 -4.63 -12.34
C ALA A 175 29.10 -6.01 -11.69
N ARG A 176 28.23 -6.34 -10.73
CA ARG A 176 28.29 -7.63 -10.03
C ARG A 176 27.72 -8.73 -10.91
N ASP A 177 28.44 -9.85 -10.91
CA ASP A 177 28.10 -11.11 -11.55
C ASP A 177 26.68 -11.56 -11.15
N LEU A 178 25.85 -11.86 -12.15
CA LEU A 178 24.38 -11.92 -12.12
C LEU A 178 23.75 -13.05 -11.27
N VAL A 179 24.53 -13.78 -10.47
CA VAL A 179 24.10 -15.10 -9.98
C VAL A 179 23.42 -15.08 -8.61
N THR A 180 23.64 -14.06 -7.76
CA THR A 180 23.01 -14.02 -6.43
C THR A 180 22.78 -12.60 -5.92
N GLN A 181 21.60 -12.04 -6.19
CA GLN A 181 21.19 -10.83 -5.48
C GLN A 181 19.72 -10.84 -5.07
N LYS A 182 19.53 -10.47 -3.80
CA LYS A 182 18.25 -10.17 -3.16
C LYS A 182 17.91 -8.70 -3.34
N LEU A 183 16.62 -8.41 -3.18
CA LEU A 183 15.87 -7.16 -3.37
C LEU A 183 16.45 -5.87 -2.75
N SER A 184 17.54 -5.90 -1.97
CA SER A 184 18.01 -4.73 -1.21
C SER A 184 19.18 -3.95 -1.83
N ASP A 185 19.96 -4.55 -2.73
CA ASP A 185 21.27 -3.99 -3.10
C ASP A 185 21.34 -3.68 -4.61
N PRO A 186 21.18 -2.42 -5.05
CA PRO A 186 21.30 -2.05 -6.46
C PRO A 186 22.71 -2.29 -7.02
N VAL A 187 22.79 -2.71 -8.28
CA VAL A 187 24.06 -2.94 -9.02
C VAL A 187 24.27 -1.86 -10.06
N SER A 188 25.48 -1.35 -10.20
CA SER A 188 25.78 -0.42 -11.29
C SER A 188 25.79 -1.14 -12.64
N ILE A 189 25.08 -0.58 -13.61
CA ILE A 189 25.00 -1.07 -14.99
C ILE A 189 25.58 -0.08 -16.01
N GLN A 190 25.91 1.13 -15.58
CA GLN A 190 26.58 2.13 -16.40
C GLN A 190 27.70 2.76 -15.61
N ASP A 191 28.83 2.97 -16.28
CA ASP A 191 29.87 3.86 -15.75
C ASP A 191 29.31 5.27 -15.56
N VAL A 192 29.99 6.02 -14.70
CA VAL A 192 29.67 7.42 -14.46
C VAL A 192 29.82 8.20 -15.75
N LYS A 193 28.74 8.89 -16.18
CA LYS A 193 28.76 9.73 -17.38
C LYS A 193 28.77 11.20 -17.01
N TYR A 194 29.64 11.95 -17.67
CA TYR A 194 29.68 13.40 -17.62
C TYR A 194 28.95 13.99 -18.83
N GLN A 195 28.22 15.08 -18.63
CA GLN A 195 27.70 15.88 -19.73
C GLN A 195 27.70 17.36 -19.36
N GLN A 196 28.45 18.16 -20.11
CA GLN A 196 28.32 19.63 -20.06
C GLN A 196 26.94 20.03 -20.58
N ILE A 197 26.22 20.87 -19.82
CA ILE A 197 24.89 21.38 -20.21
C ILE A 197 25.05 22.73 -20.90
N ASP A 198 25.80 23.65 -20.27
CA ASP A 198 26.13 24.96 -20.82
C ASP A 198 27.48 25.46 -20.28
N ASN A 199 27.79 26.76 -20.42
CA ASN A 199 29.04 27.35 -19.97
C ASN A 199 29.16 27.52 -18.44
N LYS A 200 28.09 27.26 -17.67
CA LYS A 200 28.02 27.39 -16.21
C LYS A 200 27.38 26.19 -15.52
N SER A 201 27.16 25.09 -16.24
CA SER A 201 26.54 23.90 -15.68
C SER A 201 26.93 22.61 -16.39
N TYR A 202 26.95 21.52 -15.63
CA TYR A 202 27.13 20.17 -16.13
C TYR A 202 26.33 19.19 -15.28
N ASN A 203 26.23 17.94 -15.74
CA ASN A 203 25.66 16.87 -14.94
C ASN A 203 26.52 15.61 -14.93
N ILE A 204 26.33 14.83 -13.86
CA ILE A 204 26.85 13.49 -13.68
C ILE A 204 25.65 12.54 -13.65
N ARG A 205 25.72 11.45 -14.43
CA ARG A 205 24.68 10.41 -14.47
C ARG A 205 25.23 9.07 -14.00
N PHE A 206 24.38 8.37 -13.25
CA PHE A 206 24.58 7.00 -12.81
C PHE A 206 23.41 6.13 -13.25
N GLY A 207 23.69 4.88 -13.63
CA GLY A 207 22.69 3.89 -13.97
C GLY A 207 22.86 2.64 -13.12
N PHE A 208 21.80 2.22 -12.43
CA PHE A 208 21.77 1.02 -11.61
C PHE A 208 20.60 0.11 -11.99
N GLN A 209 20.72 -1.18 -11.67
CA GLN A 209 19.67 -2.17 -11.84
C GLN A 209 19.43 -2.96 -10.56
N ILE A 210 18.17 -3.27 -10.29
CA ILE A 210 17.73 -4.31 -9.36
C ILE A 210 16.99 -5.37 -10.18
N SER A 211 17.43 -6.62 -10.11
CA SER A 211 16.80 -7.72 -10.84
C SER A 211 15.82 -8.50 -9.95
N ASN A 212 14.93 -9.27 -10.58
CA ASN A 212 13.99 -10.18 -9.92
C ASN A 212 13.08 -9.45 -8.91
N VAL A 213 12.62 -8.26 -9.28
CA VAL A 213 11.67 -7.50 -8.48
C VAL A 213 10.26 -8.01 -8.75
N THR A 214 9.55 -8.33 -7.69
CA THR A 214 8.15 -8.74 -7.74
C THR A 214 7.25 -7.52 -7.93
N ILE A 215 6.48 -7.50 -9.01
CA ILE A 215 5.60 -6.39 -9.41
C ILE A 215 4.16 -6.90 -9.49
N SER A 216 3.26 -6.29 -8.71
CA SER A 216 1.83 -6.58 -8.81
C SER A 216 1.29 -6.20 -10.19
N LYS A 217 0.43 -7.06 -10.75
CA LYS A 217 -0.34 -6.74 -11.97
C LYS A 217 -1.31 -5.58 -11.72
N ASP A 218 -1.94 -5.57 -10.54
CA ASP A 218 -2.78 -4.46 -10.10
C ASP A 218 -1.93 -3.24 -9.73
N ILE A 219 -2.19 -2.13 -10.41
CA ILE A 219 -1.52 -0.84 -10.22
C ILE A 219 -1.71 -0.30 -8.79
N GLN A 220 -2.90 -0.48 -8.20
CA GLN A 220 -3.22 0.07 -6.87
C GLN A 220 -2.40 -0.59 -5.75
N LEU A 221 -1.82 -1.76 -6.03
CA LEU A 221 -1.11 -2.57 -5.06
C LEU A 221 0.40 -2.57 -5.28
N ARG A 222 0.92 -1.66 -6.11
CA ARG A 222 2.36 -1.50 -6.37
C ARG A 222 3.09 -0.65 -5.33
N ASN A 223 2.35 -0.01 -4.42
CA ASN A 223 2.92 0.92 -3.44
C ASN A 223 4.02 0.28 -2.59
N GLU A 224 3.89 -0.99 -2.21
CA GLU A 224 4.92 -1.70 -1.45
C GLU A 224 6.21 -1.83 -2.27
N THR A 225 6.13 -2.29 -3.52
CA THR A 225 7.27 -2.37 -4.44
C THR A 225 7.91 -0.99 -4.65
N TYR A 226 7.11 0.05 -4.87
CA TYR A 226 7.61 1.42 -5.05
C TYR A 226 8.30 1.98 -3.80
N ASN A 227 7.77 1.70 -2.61
CA ASN A 227 8.41 2.07 -1.34
C ASN A 227 9.75 1.35 -1.14
N LEU A 228 9.83 0.07 -1.50
CA LEU A 228 11.09 -0.68 -1.45
C LEU A 228 12.13 -0.12 -2.41
N ILE A 229 11.72 0.23 -3.64
CA ILE A 229 12.59 0.90 -4.61
C ILE A 229 13.08 2.24 -4.08
N GLN A 230 12.18 3.07 -3.51
CA GLN A 230 12.57 4.35 -2.92
C GLN A 230 13.56 4.17 -1.77
N LYS A 231 13.36 3.15 -0.91
CA LYS A 231 14.29 2.84 0.17
C LYS A 231 15.68 2.44 -0.36
N ALA A 232 15.72 1.65 -1.44
CA ALA A 232 16.97 1.30 -2.12
C ALA A 232 17.68 2.54 -2.70
N ILE A 233 16.94 3.43 -3.36
CA ILE A 233 17.45 4.71 -3.88
C ILE A 233 18.00 5.58 -2.75
N LYS A 234 17.27 5.72 -1.64
CA LYS A 234 17.71 6.48 -0.47
C LYS A 234 19.02 5.94 0.11
N SER A 235 19.12 4.62 0.26
CA SER A 235 20.33 3.96 0.78
C SER A 235 21.52 4.16 -0.16
N LEU A 236 21.30 3.99 -1.47
CA LEU A 236 22.30 4.21 -2.49
C LEU A 236 22.81 5.66 -2.49
N LEU A 237 21.92 6.65 -2.49
CA LEU A 237 22.28 8.06 -2.48
C LEU A 237 23.00 8.49 -1.20
N ASN A 238 22.57 8.01 -0.03
CA ASN A 238 23.31 8.27 1.20
C ASN A 238 24.71 7.64 1.17
N THR A 239 24.88 6.49 0.53
CA THR A 239 26.20 5.87 0.37
C THR A 239 27.09 6.66 -0.58
N ILE A 240 26.54 7.21 -1.66
CA ILE A 240 27.30 7.97 -2.67
C ILE A 240 27.61 9.39 -2.18
N LEU A 241 26.63 10.07 -1.58
CA LEU A 241 26.66 11.51 -1.38
C LEU A 241 26.92 11.92 0.07
N ASN A 242 26.64 11.07 1.05
CA ASN A 242 26.77 11.42 2.47
C ASN A 242 28.01 10.76 3.09
N VAL A 243 28.57 11.36 4.14
CA VAL A 243 29.66 10.73 4.89
C VAL A 243 29.14 9.52 5.67
N LYS A 244 29.95 8.45 5.75
CA LYS A 244 29.55 7.22 6.44
C LYS A 244 29.26 7.49 7.93
N GLY A 245 28.08 7.09 8.39
CA GLY A 245 27.66 7.23 9.78
C GLY A 245 27.04 8.59 10.15
N ALA A 246 26.94 9.54 9.21
CA ALA A 246 26.16 10.76 9.42
C ALA A 246 24.65 10.47 9.40
N PRO A 247 23.83 11.39 9.96
CA PRO A 247 22.38 11.36 9.81
C PRO A 247 21.99 11.24 8.33
N GLU A 248 21.07 10.32 8.02
CA GLU A 248 20.64 10.09 6.65
C GLU A 248 19.93 11.32 6.08
N PHE A 249 20.34 11.75 4.89
CA PHE A 249 19.62 12.75 4.13
C PHE A 249 18.31 12.14 3.58
N VAL A 250 17.23 12.90 3.67
CA VAL A 250 15.91 12.51 3.15
C VAL A 250 15.80 12.99 1.71
N PHE A 251 16.05 12.08 0.77
CA PHE A 251 15.87 12.33 -0.65
C PHE A 251 14.39 12.23 -1.04
N PRO A 252 13.86 13.16 -1.86
CA PRO A 252 12.51 13.04 -2.42
C PRO A 252 12.27 11.77 -3.22
N PHE A 253 11.00 11.49 -3.46
CA PHE A 253 10.59 10.33 -4.24
C PHE A 253 11.07 10.42 -5.69
N ALA A 254 11.61 9.32 -6.18
CA ALA A 254 11.94 9.15 -7.59
C ALA A 254 10.66 9.13 -8.44
N ASN A 255 10.76 9.62 -9.68
CA ASN A 255 9.70 9.43 -10.66
C ASN A 255 9.74 7.99 -11.18
N LEU A 256 8.74 7.19 -10.78
CA LEU A 256 8.63 5.77 -11.08
C LEU A 256 7.64 5.55 -12.22
N THR A 257 8.08 4.87 -13.27
CA THR A 257 7.25 4.49 -14.42
C THR A 257 7.40 3.00 -14.70
N LEU A 258 6.33 2.32 -15.14
CA LEU A 258 6.39 0.91 -15.55
C LEU A 258 6.26 0.80 -17.07
N ASN A 259 7.28 0.21 -17.69
CA ASN A 259 7.33 -0.11 -19.12
C ASN A 259 7.38 -1.64 -19.28
N GLY A 260 6.21 -2.28 -19.41
CA GLY A 260 6.11 -3.74 -19.49
C GLY A 260 6.51 -4.40 -18.16
N THR A 261 7.64 -5.09 -18.14
CA THR A 261 8.21 -5.74 -16.94
C THR A 261 9.34 -4.93 -16.30
N GLU A 262 9.64 -3.73 -16.81
CA GLU A 262 10.71 -2.87 -16.28
C GLU A 262 10.15 -1.63 -15.60
N ILE A 263 10.55 -1.40 -14.34
CA ILE A 263 10.29 -0.14 -13.63
C ILE A 263 11.48 0.78 -13.87
N VAL A 264 11.23 1.98 -14.39
CA VAL A 264 12.24 3.03 -14.53
C VAL A 264 12.04 4.05 -13.41
N ALA A 265 13.07 4.23 -12.59
CA ALA A 265 13.13 5.16 -11.48
C ALA A 265 14.10 6.30 -11.80
N ASN A 266 13.57 7.50 -12.05
CA ASN A 266 14.38 8.68 -12.34
C ASN A 266 14.47 9.59 -11.11
N SER A 267 15.71 9.92 -10.71
CA SER A 267 15.99 10.88 -9.64
C SER A 267 16.90 11.98 -10.17
N GLU A 268 16.51 13.24 -9.98
CA GLU A 268 17.32 14.39 -10.35
C GLU A 268 17.51 15.32 -9.16
N TYR A 269 18.76 15.73 -8.96
CA TYR A 269 19.18 16.61 -7.87
C TYR A 269 20.02 17.75 -8.43
N ILE A 270 19.62 18.98 -8.12
CA ILE A 270 20.34 20.19 -8.50
C ILE A 270 21.17 20.67 -7.31
N PHE A 271 22.45 20.94 -7.55
CA PHE A 271 23.38 21.56 -6.63
C PHE A 271 23.66 22.99 -7.07
N GLU A 272 23.36 23.91 -6.17
CA GLU A 272 23.58 25.35 -6.31
C GLU A 272 24.27 25.88 -5.03
N GLU A 273 24.91 27.03 -5.10
CA GLU A 273 25.54 27.69 -3.95
C GLU A 273 24.47 28.17 -2.92
N GLY A 274 24.74 28.02 -1.62
CA GLY A 274 23.94 28.56 -0.49
C GLY A 274 23.83 27.62 0.73
N ASP A 275 23.18 28.02 1.82
CA ASP A 275 23.26 27.34 3.14
C ASP A 275 22.86 25.85 3.20
N THR A 276 23.73 25.01 3.80
CA THR A 276 23.41 23.60 4.13
C THR A 276 23.95 23.10 5.45
N GLU A 277 23.12 22.32 6.13
CA GLU A 277 23.43 21.52 7.33
C GLU A 277 24.02 20.12 7.01
N TRP A 278 24.43 19.88 5.77
CA TRP A 278 24.77 18.54 5.28
C TRP A 278 26.27 18.32 5.05
N THR A 279 26.78 17.18 5.50
CA THR A 279 28.19 16.79 5.35
C THR A 279 28.38 15.91 4.10
N PRO A 280 28.99 16.42 3.02
CA PRO A 280 29.17 15.65 1.78
C PRO A 280 30.14 14.48 1.98
N SER A 281 29.96 13.42 1.20
CA SER A 281 30.93 12.33 1.07
C SER A 281 32.24 12.84 0.45
N GLY A 282 33.33 12.07 0.58
CA GLY A 282 34.59 12.39 -0.08
C GLY A 282 34.45 12.51 -1.60
N PHE A 283 33.61 11.66 -2.22
CA PHE A 283 33.25 11.77 -3.64
C PHE A 283 32.63 13.13 -3.94
N LEU A 284 31.55 13.49 -3.26
CA LEU A 284 30.83 14.71 -3.58
C LEU A 284 31.66 15.95 -3.25
N PHE A 285 32.40 15.95 -2.14
CA PHE A 285 33.32 17.02 -1.79
C PHE A 285 34.33 17.30 -2.91
N ALA A 286 34.95 16.25 -3.47
CA ALA A 286 35.89 16.42 -4.56
C ALA A 286 35.23 16.99 -5.83
N ILE A 287 34.02 16.51 -6.16
CA ILE A 287 33.24 17.03 -7.29
C ILE A 287 32.92 18.51 -7.12
N LEU A 288 32.47 18.92 -5.93
CA LEU A 288 32.16 20.31 -5.62
C LEU A 288 33.41 21.20 -5.69
N ASN A 289 34.54 20.70 -5.18
CA ASN A 289 35.82 21.42 -5.21
C ASN A 289 36.32 21.65 -6.63
N ILE A 290 36.32 20.60 -7.46
CA ILE A 290 36.69 20.70 -8.88
C ILE A 290 35.74 21.62 -9.66
N SER A 291 34.49 21.73 -9.23
CA SER A 291 33.48 22.61 -9.83
C SER A 291 33.60 24.08 -9.40
N GLY A 292 34.50 24.41 -8.47
CA GLY A 292 34.59 25.75 -7.88
C GLY A 292 33.39 26.10 -6.99
N LEU A 293 32.68 25.10 -6.49
CA LEU A 293 31.55 25.25 -5.55
C LEU A 293 31.96 25.03 -4.08
N SER A 294 33.20 24.63 -3.79
CA SER A 294 33.67 24.42 -2.42
C SER A 294 34.55 25.57 -1.93
N THR A 295 34.05 26.33 -0.96
CA THR A 295 34.85 27.14 -0.03
C THR A 295 35.06 26.45 1.32
N ILE A 296 34.77 25.14 1.41
CA ILE A 296 34.95 24.35 2.63
C ILE A 296 36.46 24.14 2.85
N THR A 297 37.10 25.07 3.55
CA THR A 297 38.42 24.86 4.13
C THR A 297 38.30 23.83 5.26
N THR A 298 39.25 22.90 5.30
CA THR A 298 39.51 21.95 6.38
C THR A 298 39.35 22.66 7.74
N PRO A 299 38.79 22.02 8.79
CA PRO A 299 38.58 22.65 10.10
C PRO A 299 39.91 22.91 10.81
N SER A 300 40.62 23.94 10.38
CA SER A 300 41.72 24.58 11.07
C SER A 300 41.94 25.93 10.40
N ALA A 301 41.54 26.98 11.11
CA ALA A 301 41.71 28.40 10.80
C ALA A 301 40.84 29.00 9.68
N GLN A 302 39.66 29.55 10.05
CA GLN A 302 39.28 30.91 9.62
C GLN A 302 38.17 31.52 10.50
N THR A 303 38.22 32.84 10.64
CA THR A 303 37.37 33.74 11.42
C THR A 303 36.27 34.46 10.60
N ASP A 304 35.94 33.98 9.39
CA ASP A 304 34.83 34.50 8.58
C ASP A 304 33.75 33.41 8.37
N PRO A 305 32.46 33.77 8.25
CA PRO A 305 31.40 32.79 8.09
C PRO A 305 31.55 32.00 6.76
N PRO A 306 31.55 30.66 6.81
CA PRO A 306 31.72 29.83 5.62
C PRO A 306 30.53 29.95 4.66
N ILE A 307 30.82 29.96 3.35
CA ILE A 307 29.80 29.83 2.29
C ILE A 307 29.54 28.33 2.06
N HIS A 308 28.27 27.95 1.97
CA HIS A 308 27.74 26.58 1.99
C HIS A 308 27.03 26.22 0.65
N ILE A 309 26.54 24.97 0.43
CA ILE A 309 25.98 24.50 -0.88
C ILE A 309 24.56 23.91 -0.78
N VAL A 310 23.51 24.48 -1.40
CA VAL A 310 22.11 23.99 -1.38
C VAL A 310 21.84 22.83 -2.34
N LEU A 311 21.24 21.75 -1.83
CA LEU A 311 20.61 20.71 -2.63
C LEU A 311 19.14 21.07 -2.93
N ARG A 312 18.81 21.32 -4.20
CA ARG A 312 17.43 21.53 -4.67
C ARG A 312 16.95 20.32 -5.47
N PRO A 313 16.02 19.51 -4.94
CA PRO A 313 15.38 18.47 -5.73
C PRO A 313 14.42 19.07 -6.76
N THR A 314 14.35 18.51 -7.97
CA THR A 314 13.40 18.96 -9.02
C THR A 314 12.02 18.31 -8.91
N VAL A 315 11.86 17.28 -8.09
CA VAL A 315 10.55 16.65 -7.83
C VAL A 315 10.06 17.08 -6.45
N GLN A 316 8.95 17.82 -6.40
CA GLN A 316 8.23 18.04 -5.14
C GLN A 316 7.90 16.68 -4.55
N ALA A 317 8.13 16.52 -3.24
CA ALA A 317 7.64 15.36 -2.52
C ALA A 317 6.16 15.15 -2.89
N GLN A 318 5.82 13.97 -3.42
CA GLN A 318 4.44 13.53 -3.30
C GLN A 318 4.19 13.57 -1.79
N ASN A 319 3.25 14.42 -1.38
CA ASN A 319 2.68 14.37 -0.05
C ASN A 319 2.04 13.00 0.10
N THR A 320 2.82 11.99 0.47
CA THR A 320 2.29 10.87 1.22
C THR A 320 1.81 11.49 2.51
N THR A 321 0.50 11.61 2.62
CA THR A 321 -0.21 11.99 3.84
C THR A 321 0.06 10.94 4.90
N THR A 322 1.27 10.97 5.46
CA THR A 322 1.61 10.37 6.74
C THR A 322 2.20 11.51 7.55
N GLY A 323 1.28 12.28 8.12
CA GLY A 323 1.55 13.58 8.74
C GLY A 323 2.45 13.45 9.97
N GLY A 324 3.66 13.96 9.86
CA GLY A 324 4.38 14.57 10.99
C GLY A 324 3.92 16.02 11.16
N ASN A 325 2.91 16.20 12.01
CA ASN A 325 2.66 17.32 12.92
C ASN A 325 3.17 18.74 12.54
N ALA A 326 2.25 19.58 12.03
CA ALA A 326 2.24 21.02 12.31
C ALA A 326 0.85 21.68 12.07
N TRP A 327 -0.03 21.09 11.26
CA TRP A 327 -1.36 21.64 10.96
C TRP A 327 -2.51 21.02 11.78
N ILE A 328 -2.23 19.95 12.55
CA ILE A 328 -3.22 19.22 13.35
C ILE A 328 -3.71 20.03 14.57
N LEU A 329 -2.95 21.01 15.05
CA LEU A 329 -3.39 21.89 16.15
C LEU A 329 -4.50 22.87 15.75
N GLY A 330 -4.66 23.20 14.46
CA GLY A 330 -5.67 24.17 14.01
C GLY A 330 -7.10 23.61 13.86
N ILE A 331 -7.24 22.29 13.67
CA ILE A 331 -8.54 21.65 13.38
C ILE A 331 -9.00 20.75 14.53
N ILE A 332 -8.09 20.12 15.29
CA ILE A 332 -8.47 19.28 16.43
C ILE A 332 -9.02 20.11 17.60
N ILE A 333 -8.53 21.34 17.80
CA ILE A 333 -9.00 22.21 18.89
C ILE A 333 -10.50 22.56 18.72
N PRO A 334 -11.00 23.02 17.57
CA PRO A 334 -12.44 23.26 17.41
C PRO A 334 -13.27 21.96 17.38
N CYS A 335 -12.80 20.88 16.76
CA CYS A 335 -13.56 19.62 16.69
C CYS A 335 -13.69 18.88 18.03
N SER A 336 -12.66 18.91 18.88
CA SER A 336 -12.71 18.30 20.23
C SER A 336 -13.63 19.08 21.16
N ILE A 337 -13.68 20.41 21.02
CA ILE A 337 -14.60 21.27 21.76
C ILE A 337 -16.06 20.94 21.40
N VAL A 338 -16.36 20.72 20.11
CA VAL A 338 -17.71 20.34 19.66
C VAL A 338 -18.12 18.95 20.17
N ILE A 339 -17.22 17.96 20.15
CA ILE A 339 -17.53 16.59 20.61
C ILE A 339 -17.68 16.52 22.14
N ILE A 340 -17.05 17.41 22.92
CA ILE A 340 -17.23 17.47 24.39
C ILE A 340 -18.45 18.34 24.77
N LEU A 341 -18.73 19.41 24.03
CA LEU A 341 -19.87 20.29 24.32
C LEU A 341 -21.22 19.65 23.96
N ILE A 342 -21.33 18.86 22.89
CA ILE A 342 -22.60 18.22 22.50
C ILE A 342 -23.14 17.27 23.60
N PRO A 343 -22.35 16.35 24.18
CA PRO A 343 -22.79 15.51 25.30
C PRO A 343 -23.06 16.31 26.58
N CYS A 344 -22.27 17.35 26.87
CA CYS A 344 -22.48 18.22 28.03
C CYS A 344 -23.76 19.06 27.92
N TRP A 345 -24.12 19.52 26.72
CA TRP A 345 -25.39 20.21 26.47
C TRP A 345 -26.59 19.26 26.57
N ILE A 346 -26.46 18.03 26.06
CA ILE A 346 -27.50 16.99 26.22
C ILE A 346 -27.68 16.66 27.72
N LEU A 347 -26.59 16.50 28.47
CA LEU A 347 -26.63 16.27 29.92
C LEU A 347 -27.24 17.44 30.69
N LEU A 348 -26.90 18.69 30.34
CA LEU A 348 -27.48 19.89 30.94
C LEU A 348 -28.98 20.03 30.62
N CYS A 349 -29.39 19.76 29.38
CA CYS A 349 -30.80 19.70 28.97
C CYS A 349 -31.56 18.60 29.74
N CYS A 350 -30.96 17.43 29.94
CA CYS A 350 -31.53 16.35 30.73
C CYS A 350 -31.63 16.70 32.24
N LEU A 351 -30.66 17.44 32.78
CA LEU A 351 -30.69 17.91 34.18
C LEU A 351 -31.76 19.00 34.39
N LEU A 352 -31.85 19.98 33.48
CA LEU A 352 -32.84 21.05 33.57
C LEU A 352 -34.27 20.53 33.28
N CYS A 353 -34.46 19.62 32.32
CA CYS A 353 -35.76 19.00 32.07
C CYS A 353 -36.14 17.95 33.13
N GLY A 354 -35.15 17.24 33.69
CA GLY A 354 -35.35 16.25 34.76
C GLY A 354 -35.78 16.88 36.08
N CYS A 355 -35.33 18.09 36.40
CA CYS A 355 -35.80 18.85 37.55
C CYS A 355 -37.28 19.30 37.41
N CYS A 356 -37.77 19.53 36.19
CA CYS A 356 -39.19 19.83 35.96
C CYS A 356 -40.09 18.58 36.07
N ALA A 357 -39.61 17.40 35.69
CA ALA A 357 -40.35 16.14 35.84
C ALA A 357 -40.42 15.64 37.29
N GLY A 358 -39.35 15.83 38.07
CA GLY A 358 -39.29 15.49 39.49
C GLY A 358 -40.17 16.38 40.37
N LEU A 359 -40.23 17.68 40.09
CA LEU A 359 -41.11 18.61 40.82
C LEU A 359 -42.59 18.46 40.45
N ARG A 360 -42.92 18.13 39.19
CA ARG A 360 -44.33 17.89 38.79
C ARG A 360 -44.91 16.60 39.39
N LYS A 361 -44.10 15.54 39.56
CA LYS A 361 -44.53 14.31 40.27
C LYS A 361 -44.69 14.52 41.78
N ARG A 362 -43.90 15.39 42.40
CA ARG A 362 -44.01 15.69 43.85
C ARG A 362 -45.15 16.67 44.18
N TYR A 363 -45.53 17.55 43.25
CA TYR A 363 -46.68 18.45 43.40
C TYR A 363 -48.03 17.71 43.24
N ASN A 364 -48.14 16.77 42.29
CA ASN A 364 -49.39 16.00 42.11
C ASN A 364 -49.68 15.00 43.23
N ARG A 365 -48.67 14.47 43.94
CA ARG A 365 -48.90 13.63 45.13
C ARG A 365 -49.39 14.42 46.35
N ARG A 366 -49.10 15.72 46.47
CA ARG A 366 -49.54 16.53 47.62
C ARG A 366 -50.97 17.10 47.47
N ARG A 367 -51.57 17.05 46.28
CA ARG A 367 -52.98 17.42 46.07
C ARG A 367 -53.98 16.30 46.38
N SER A 368 -53.50 15.06 46.54
CA SER A 368 -54.36 13.88 46.77
C SER A 368 -54.61 13.57 48.25
N TYR A 369 -54.06 14.37 49.18
CA TYR A 369 -54.20 14.16 50.63
C TYR A 369 -54.88 15.30 51.38
N ASN A 370 -55.45 16.30 50.69
CA ASN A 370 -56.11 17.44 51.33
C ASN A 370 -57.53 17.72 50.83
N ILE A 371 -58.21 16.73 50.25
CA ILE A 371 -59.67 16.78 50.07
C ILE A 371 -60.26 15.38 50.32
N GLN A 372 -60.25 14.95 51.57
CA GLN A 372 -61.23 14.00 52.10
C GLN A 372 -61.26 14.21 53.62
N TYR A 373 -62.08 15.16 54.09
CA TYR A 373 -62.87 15.04 55.32
C TYR A 373 -63.91 16.16 55.32
N ALA A 374 -65.07 15.89 54.73
CA ALA A 374 -66.37 16.30 55.25
C ALA A 374 -67.46 15.61 54.40
N THR A 375 -68.53 15.21 55.07
CA THR A 375 -69.85 14.76 54.55
C THR A 375 -69.98 13.32 54.02
N ARG A 376 -70.22 12.40 54.95
CA ARG A 376 -71.23 11.33 54.92
C ARG A 376 -71.68 11.19 56.39
N ASN A 377 -72.93 11.32 56.80
CA ASN A 377 -74.15 10.72 56.28
C ASN A 377 -75.37 11.58 56.68
N GLU A 378 -76.38 11.61 55.82
CA GLU A 378 -77.77 11.76 56.25
C GLU A 378 -78.52 10.44 55.99
N LEU A 379 -79.31 10.07 57.00
CA LEU A 379 -80.58 9.33 56.97
C LEU A 379 -80.60 7.89 56.40
N PHE A 380 -80.63 6.90 57.30
CA PHE A 380 -81.84 6.13 57.68
C PHE A 380 -81.58 5.36 58.98
#